data_AF-W4V9L1-F1
#
_entry.id   AF-W4V9L1-F1
#
_cell.length_a   1.000
_cell.length_b   1.000
_cell.length_c   1.000
_cell.angle_alpha   90.00
_cell.angle_beta   90.00
_cell.angle_gamma   90.00
#
_symmetry.space_group_name_H-M   'P 1'
#
loop_
_entity.id
_entity.type
_entity.pdbx_description
1 polymer ?
#
loop_
_entity_poly.entity_id
_entity_poly.type
_entity_poly.pdbx_seq_one_letter_code
_entity_poly.pdbx_strand_id
1 'polypeptide(L)'
;MANQTRNTVVSVDYRLAPEHPFPKGLEDCYDTTREFFKNLDILDCKAEDITLIGDSAGGNLAAAVSLMARDRGEFLPKRQILIYPSTYNDHSETSPFPSIRENGTGFLLTSEKIRNYMDMYAPRKEDRLSPYLAPLLAQDLFKQPDTLIITAEYDPLRDEGEAYGARLKEYGNNVKMYRMKDAVHGFFSLPWKSQYVIRTYEIINWFLSSYNGQSEELI
;
A
#
# COMPACT_ATOMS: atom_id res chain seq x y z
N MET A 1 -12.07 4.01 -10.23
CA MET A 1 -10.88 4.85 -10.02
C MET A 1 -10.66 5.84 -11.16
N ALA A 2 -10.36 5.40 -12.39
CA ALA A 2 -10.02 6.30 -13.51
C ALA A 2 -10.96 7.52 -13.66
N ASN A 3 -12.28 7.28 -13.71
CA ASN A 3 -13.27 8.36 -13.81
C ASN A 3 -13.32 9.29 -12.57
N GLN A 4 -13.08 8.74 -11.37
CA GLN A 4 -13.17 9.48 -10.10
C GLN A 4 -11.94 10.34 -9.84
N THR A 5 -10.77 9.89 -10.31
CA THR A 5 -9.50 10.61 -10.17
C THR A 5 -9.12 11.39 -11.41
N ARG A 6 -9.81 11.18 -12.54
CA ARG A 6 -9.47 11.74 -13.86
C ARG A 6 -8.04 11.43 -14.30
N ASN A 7 -7.57 10.24 -13.94
CA ASN A 7 -6.25 9.74 -14.31
C ASN A 7 -6.39 8.41 -15.05
N THR A 8 -5.43 8.11 -15.93
CA THR A 8 -5.26 6.78 -16.51
C THR A 8 -4.90 5.79 -15.40
N VAL A 9 -5.55 4.62 -15.39
CA VAL A 9 -5.28 3.56 -14.42
C VAL A 9 -4.78 2.34 -15.15
N VAL A 10 -3.57 1.91 -14.81
CA VAL A 10 -3.01 0.64 -15.26
C VAL A 10 -3.15 -0.36 -14.12
N SER A 11 -3.99 -1.38 -14.32
CA SER A 11 -4.15 -2.47 -13.38
C SER A 11 -3.23 -3.62 -13.76
N VAL A 12 -2.32 -4.01 -12.87
CA VAL A 12 -1.36 -5.09 -13.13
C VAL A 12 -1.99 -6.43 -12.76
N ASP A 13 -2.11 -7.33 -13.73
CA ASP A 13 -2.55 -8.72 -13.51
C ASP A 13 -1.33 -9.58 -13.16
N TYR A 14 -0.82 -9.40 -11.93
CA TYR A 14 0.38 -10.08 -11.45
C TYR A 14 0.08 -11.53 -11.06
N ARG A 15 1.10 -12.39 -11.09
CA ARG A 15 0.97 -13.79 -10.70
C ARG A 15 0.61 -13.94 -9.22
N LEU A 16 -0.34 -14.83 -8.93
CA LEU A 16 -0.86 -15.06 -7.59
C LEU A 16 -0.23 -16.29 -6.93
N ALA A 17 -0.17 -16.23 -5.60
CA ALA A 17 0.09 -17.39 -4.76
C ALA A 17 -1.22 -18.20 -4.58
N PRO A 18 -1.14 -19.53 -4.34
CA PRO A 18 0.07 -20.32 -4.06
C PRO A 18 0.86 -20.80 -5.28
N GLU A 19 0.34 -20.66 -6.51
CA GLU A 19 0.97 -21.15 -7.74
C GLU A 19 2.32 -20.45 -7.99
N HIS A 20 2.39 -19.17 -7.63
CA HIS A 20 3.57 -18.33 -7.78
C HIS A 20 3.86 -17.58 -6.47
N PRO A 21 4.47 -18.25 -5.47
CA PRO A 21 4.76 -17.65 -4.17
C PRO A 21 5.77 -16.50 -4.30
N PHE A 22 5.95 -15.76 -3.21
CA PHE A 22 6.92 -14.67 -3.08
C PHE A 22 8.30 -15.07 -3.63
N PRO A 23 8.97 -14.20 -4.43
CA PRO A 23 8.56 -12.83 -4.79
C PRO A 23 7.87 -12.73 -6.17
N LYS A 24 7.28 -13.79 -6.72
CA LYS A 24 6.90 -13.82 -8.16
C LYS A 24 5.90 -12.76 -8.59
N GLY A 25 4.82 -12.54 -7.82
CA GLY A 25 3.86 -11.47 -8.11
C GLY A 25 4.44 -10.08 -7.87
N LEU A 26 5.30 -9.92 -6.86
CA LEU A 26 6.00 -8.66 -6.59
C LEU A 26 6.94 -8.26 -7.73
N GLU A 27 7.72 -9.20 -8.26
CA GLU A 27 8.59 -8.93 -9.41
C GLU A 27 7.77 -8.55 -10.65
N ASP A 28 6.58 -9.13 -10.86
CA ASP A 28 5.70 -8.71 -11.97
C ASP A 28 5.25 -7.24 -11.83
N CYS A 29 4.89 -6.82 -10.61
CA CYS A 29 4.55 -5.43 -10.33
C CYS A 29 5.75 -4.50 -10.54
N TYR A 30 6.94 -4.91 -10.10
CA TYR A 30 8.18 -4.14 -10.27
C TYR A 30 8.53 -3.98 -11.75
N ASP A 31 8.59 -5.09 -12.49
CA ASP A 31 8.94 -5.11 -13.90
C ASP A 31 7.94 -4.31 -14.73
N THR A 32 6.63 -4.49 -14.49
CA THR A 32 5.59 -3.70 -15.18
C THR A 32 5.77 -2.21 -14.93
N THR A 33 5.97 -1.81 -13.68
CA THR A 33 6.17 -0.40 -13.32
C THR A 33 7.42 0.15 -14.00
N ARG A 34 8.52 -0.59 -13.96
CA ARG A 34 9.78 -0.22 -14.61
C ARG A 34 9.58 0.04 -16.10
N GLU A 35 8.85 -0.82 -16.80
CA GLU A 35 8.63 -0.66 -18.24
C GLU A 35 7.85 0.61 -18.57
N PHE A 36 6.89 1.03 -17.74
CA PHE A 36 6.22 2.33 -17.92
C PHE A 36 7.14 3.52 -17.68
N PHE A 37 8.01 3.46 -16.66
CA PHE A 37 9.01 4.52 -16.45
C PHE A 37 10.06 4.60 -17.56
N LYS A 38 10.36 3.47 -18.22
CA LYS A 38 11.27 3.42 -19.38
C LYS A 38 10.61 3.86 -20.69
N ASN A 39 9.29 3.75 -20.80
CA ASN A 39 8.52 4.01 -22.03
C ASN A 39 7.32 4.94 -21.77
N LEU A 40 7.61 6.16 -21.33
CA LEU A 40 6.60 7.15 -20.94
C LEU A 40 5.63 7.54 -22.08
N ASP A 41 6.10 7.49 -23.34
CA ASP A 41 5.30 7.81 -24.52
C ASP A 41 4.09 6.87 -24.71
N ILE A 42 4.11 5.67 -24.12
CA ILE A 42 2.98 4.73 -24.20
C ILE A 42 1.71 5.32 -23.57
N LEU A 43 1.85 6.17 -22.55
CA LEU A 43 0.75 6.77 -21.80
C LEU A 43 0.68 8.29 -21.93
N ASP A 44 1.54 8.89 -22.76
CA ASP A 44 1.67 10.35 -22.92
C ASP A 44 1.75 11.07 -21.56
N CYS A 45 2.59 10.58 -20.67
CA CYS A 45 2.75 11.11 -19.30
C CYS A 45 4.23 11.36 -18.95
N LYS A 46 4.49 12.11 -17.89
CA LYS A 46 5.85 12.27 -17.35
C LYS A 46 6.08 11.28 -16.20
N ALA A 47 7.34 10.98 -15.91
CA ALA A 47 7.69 10.16 -14.75
C ALA A 47 7.16 10.71 -13.42
N GLU A 48 7.05 12.04 -13.28
CA GLU A 48 6.48 12.72 -12.11
C GLU A 48 4.96 12.53 -11.96
N ASP A 49 4.27 12.21 -13.06
CA ASP A 49 2.83 11.96 -13.09
C ASP A 49 2.46 10.57 -12.56
N ILE A 50 3.41 9.63 -12.56
CA ILE A 50 3.16 8.24 -12.17
C ILE A 50 3.06 8.13 -10.64
N THR A 51 1.93 7.58 -10.19
CA THR A 51 1.64 7.28 -8.78
C THR A 51 1.41 5.79 -8.63
N LEU A 52 2.08 5.16 -7.67
CA LEU A 52 1.79 3.77 -7.30
C LEU A 52 0.61 3.74 -6.33
N ILE A 53 -0.33 2.83 -6.52
CA ILE A 53 -1.50 2.70 -5.66
C ILE A 53 -1.90 1.25 -5.53
N GLY A 54 -2.32 0.87 -4.32
CA GLY A 54 -2.89 -0.44 -4.07
C GLY A 54 -3.58 -0.52 -2.72
N ASP A 55 -4.42 -1.54 -2.57
CA ASP A 55 -5.18 -1.80 -1.35
C ASP A 55 -4.86 -3.17 -0.76
N SER A 56 -4.81 -3.27 0.58
CA SER A 56 -4.47 -4.51 1.30
C SER A 56 -3.11 -5.09 0.86
N ALA A 57 -3.08 -6.31 0.32
CA ALA A 57 -1.89 -6.89 -0.31
C ALA A 57 -1.38 -6.07 -1.50
N GLY A 58 -2.26 -5.40 -2.26
CA GLY A 58 -1.84 -4.44 -3.29
C GLY A 58 -1.15 -3.21 -2.69
N GLY A 59 -1.55 -2.78 -1.50
CA GLY A 59 -0.87 -1.73 -0.74
C GLY A 59 0.52 -2.17 -0.27
N ASN A 60 0.67 -3.43 0.15
CA ASN A 60 1.98 -4.04 0.40
C ASN A 60 2.87 -4.00 -0.84
N LEU A 61 2.35 -4.45 -1.99
CA LEU A 61 3.08 -4.47 -3.26
C LEU A 61 3.51 -3.07 -3.71
N ALA A 62 2.64 -2.06 -3.59
CA ALA A 62 2.98 -0.67 -3.93
C ALA A 62 4.12 -0.11 -3.05
N ALA A 63 4.11 -0.41 -1.75
CA ALA A 63 5.18 -0.04 -0.84
C ALA A 63 6.49 -0.78 -1.15
N ALA A 64 6.42 -2.10 -1.39
CA ALA A 64 7.57 -2.92 -1.73
C ALA A 64 8.21 -2.51 -3.07
N VAL A 65 7.40 -2.23 -4.11
CA VAL A 65 7.90 -1.73 -5.39
C VAL A 65 8.59 -0.37 -5.21
N SER A 66 8.04 0.53 -4.40
CA SER A 66 8.68 1.82 -4.08
C SER A 66 10.04 1.63 -3.41
N LEU A 67 10.13 0.66 -2.50
CA LEU A 67 11.38 0.29 -1.82
C LEU A 67 12.40 -0.30 -2.81
N MET A 68 11.99 -1.25 -3.64
CA MET A 68 12.82 -1.85 -4.69
C MET A 68 13.27 -0.82 -5.71
N ALA A 69 12.42 0.14 -6.07
CA ALA A 69 12.74 1.21 -7.03
C ALA A 69 13.90 2.07 -6.51
N ARG A 70 13.84 2.46 -5.23
CA ARG A 70 14.95 3.16 -4.56
C ARG A 70 16.22 2.30 -4.52
N ASP A 71 16.11 1.06 -4.08
CA ASP A 71 17.27 0.19 -3.83
C ASP A 71 17.98 -0.20 -5.13
N ARG A 72 17.22 -0.47 -6.20
CA ARG A 72 17.75 -0.85 -7.52
C ARG A 72 18.14 0.37 -8.37
N GLY A 73 17.55 1.54 -8.10
CA GLY A 73 17.91 2.79 -8.77
C GLY A 73 17.50 2.88 -10.25
N GLU A 74 16.62 2.00 -10.74
CA GLU A 74 16.20 1.96 -12.14
C GLU A 74 15.11 2.99 -12.49
N PHE A 75 14.27 3.35 -11.52
CA PHE A 75 13.22 4.36 -11.64
C PHE A 75 12.85 4.85 -10.24
N LEU A 76 12.14 5.99 -10.14
CA LEU A 76 11.76 6.59 -8.86
C LEU A 76 10.34 7.16 -8.92
N PRO A 77 9.33 6.45 -8.36
CA PRO A 77 8.00 7.00 -8.25
C PRO A 77 8.00 8.20 -7.30
N LYS A 78 7.26 9.25 -7.66
CA LYS A 78 7.16 10.46 -6.82
C LYS A 78 6.11 10.32 -5.73
N ARG A 79 5.09 9.48 -5.96
CA ARG A 79 3.93 9.33 -5.09
C ARG A 79 3.56 7.85 -4.92
N GLN A 80 3.12 7.50 -3.72
CA GLN A 80 2.47 6.22 -3.43
C GLN A 80 1.22 6.41 -2.57
N ILE A 81 0.18 5.63 -2.84
CA ILE A 81 -1.09 5.62 -2.09
C ILE A 81 -1.35 4.20 -1.59
N LEU A 82 -1.38 4.04 -0.28
CA LEU A 82 -1.48 2.75 0.40
C LEU A 82 -2.80 2.67 1.16
N ILE A 83 -3.74 1.87 0.68
CA ILE A 83 -5.06 1.71 1.29
C ILE A 83 -5.03 0.45 2.16
N TYR A 84 -5.19 0.62 3.47
CA TYR A 84 -5.12 -0.41 4.53
C TYR A 84 -4.01 -1.47 4.28
N PRO A 85 -2.76 -1.03 4.07
CA PRO A 85 -1.70 -1.92 3.61
C PRO A 85 -1.29 -2.94 4.68
N SER A 86 -0.94 -4.16 4.26
CA SER A 86 -0.19 -5.08 5.12
C SER A 86 1.30 -4.76 5.04
N THR A 87 1.97 -4.54 6.17
CA THR A 87 3.35 -4.01 6.17
C THR A 87 4.31 -4.76 7.09
N TYR A 88 3.81 -5.66 7.93
CA TYR A 88 4.56 -6.48 8.88
C TYR A 88 4.39 -7.97 8.58
N ASN A 89 5.06 -8.82 9.37
CA ASN A 89 5.16 -10.25 9.12
C ASN A 89 4.59 -11.16 10.23
N ASP A 90 4.20 -10.61 11.38
CA ASP A 90 3.54 -11.34 12.45
C ASP A 90 2.14 -10.78 12.73
N HIS A 91 1.14 -11.58 12.39
CA HIS A 91 -0.29 -11.33 12.62
C HIS A 91 -0.88 -12.35 13.59
N SER A 92 -0.08 -12.90 14.49
CA SER A 92 -0.53 -13.76 15.58
C SER A 92 -0.72 -12.97 16.90
N GLU A 93 -1.15 -13.65 17.96
CA GLU A 93 -1.33 -13.04 19.29
C GLU A 93 -0.06 -12.37 19.85
N THR A 94 1.13 -12.81 19.40
CA THR A 94 2.42 -12.24 19.79
C THR A 94 2.79 -10.97 19.03
N SER A 95 1.97 -10.58 18.04
CA SER A 95 2.18 -9.36 17.28
C SER A 95 2.29 -8.15 18.22
N PRO A 96 3.22 -7.21 17.94
CA PRO A 96 3.34 -6.01 18.74
C PRO A 96 2.12 -5.07 18.59
N PHE A 97 1.24 -5.31 17.62
CA PHE A 97 0.13 -4.42 17.27
C PHE A 97 -1.17 -4.77 18.02
N PRO A 98 -1.70 -3.86 18.85
CA PRO A 98 -2.98 -4.06 19.55
C PRO A 98 -4.16 -4.38 18.63
N SER A 99 -4.23 -3.76 17.44
CA SER A 99 -5.26 -4.00 16.42
C SER A 99 -5.41 -5.48 16.03
N ILE A 100 -4.34 -6.28 16.10
CA ILE A 100 -4.41 -7.73 15.87
C ILE A 100 -5.28 -8.43 16.91
N ARG A 101 -5.22 -8.00 18.17
CA ARG A 101 -6.04 -8.57 19.25
C ARG A 101 -7.43 -7.93 19.31
N GLU A 102 -7.53 -6.63 19.06
CA GLU A 102 -8.79 -5.87 19.10
C GLU A 102 -9.71 -6.23 17.92
N ASN A 103 -9.15 -6.34 16.71
CA ASN A 103 -9.90 -6.45 15.46
C ASN A 103 -9.62 -7.76 14.70
N GLY A 104 -8.78 -8.64 15.23
CA GLY A 104 -8.38 -9.89 14.58
C GLY A 104 -9.46 -10.98 14.55
N THR A 105 -10.60 -10.77 15.20
CA THR A 105 -11.72 -11.71 15.25
C THR A 105 -13.04 -10.97 15.02
N GLY A 106 -14.10 -11.67 14.61
CA GLY A 106 -15.45 -11.11 14.46
C GLY A 106 -15.69 -10.20 13.23
N PHE A 107 -14.63 -9.73 12.57
CA PHE A 107 -14.71 -8.91 11.34
C PHE A 107 -14.42 -9.69 10.05
N LEU A 108 -14.53 -9.00 8.90
CA LEU A 108 -14.34 -9.61 7.58
C LEU A 108 -12.94 -10.22 7.40
N LEU A 109 -11.90 -9.43 7.73
CA LEU A 109 -10.52 -9.91 7.82
C LEU A 109 -10.22 -10.32 9.26
N THR A 110 -9.58 -11.47 9.43
CA THR A 110 -9.19 -12.01 10.74
C THR A 110 -7.70 -12.34 10.76
N SER A 111 -7.11 -12.38 11.96
CA SER A 111 -5.71 -12.78 12.17
C SER A 111 -5.42 -14.17 11.60
N GLU A 112 -6.38 -15.10 11.71
CA GLU A 112 -6.29 -16.41 11.07
C GLU A 112 -6.22 -16.33 9.54
N LYS A 113 -7.10 -15.55 8.91
CA LYS A 113 -7.10 -15.38 7.45
C LYS A 113 -5.80 -14.76 6.96
N ILE A 114 -5.28 -13.75 7.66
CA ILE A 114 -4.01 -13.09 7.29
C ILE A 114 -2.86 -14.11 7.33
N ARG A 115 -2.77 -14.91 8.40
CA ARG A 115 -1.75 -15.96 8.50
C ARG A 115 -1.88 -17.01 7.40
N ASN A 116 -3.09 -17.43 7.06
CA ASN A 116 -3.32 -18.36 5.95
C ASN A 116 -2.88 -17.76 4.59
N TYR A 117 -3.15 -16.46 4.35
CA TYR A 117 -2.65 -15.77 3.16
C TYR A 117 -1.12 -15.70 3.16
N MET A 118 -0.51 -15.41 4.31
CA MET A 118 0.95 -15.38 4.46
C MET A 118 1.59 -16.77 4.22
N ASP A 119 0.93 -17.86 4.63
CA ASP A 119 1.40 -19.22 4.40
C ASP A 119 1.35 -19.61 2.92
N MET A 120 0.33 -19.16 2.18
CA MET A 120 0.27 -19.34 0.72
C MET A 120 1.28 -18.45 -0.01
N TYR A 121 1.40 -17.18 0.39
CA TYR A 121 2.26 -16.20 -0.26
C TYR A 121 3.75 -16.44 0.00
N ALA A 122 4.13 -16.72 1.24
CA ALA A 122 5.50 -16.96 1.67
C ALA A 122 5.59 -18.25 2.51
N PRO A 123 5.57 -19.42 1.84
CA PRO A 123 5.63 -20.71 2.53
C PRO A 123 6.99 -20.93 3.23
N ARG A 124 8.06 -20.30 2.72
CA ARG A 124 9.36 -20.25 3.40
C ARG A 124 9.34 -19.14 4.44
N LYS A 125 9.54 -19.49 5.71
CA LYS A 125 9.42 -18.52 6.81
C LYS A 125 10.50 -17.44 6.77
N GLU A 126 11.65 -17.76 6.19
CA GLU A 126 12.78 -16.84 6.03
C GLU A 126 12.42 -15.67 5.10
N ASP A 127 11.59 -15.91 4.07
CA ASP A 127 11.13 -14.88 3.15
C ASP A 127 10.30 -13.80 3.86
N ARG A 128 9.65 -14.16 4.98
CA ARG A 128 8.85 -13.22 5.79
C ARG A 128 9.70 -12.18 6.53
N LEU A 129 11.01 -12.36 6.58
CA LEU A 129 11.95 -11.37 7.11
C LEU A 129 12.42 -10.39 6.03
N SER A 130 12.08 -10.64 4.76
CA SER A 130 12.44 -9.75 3.67
C SER A 130 11.73 -8.40 3.83
N PRO A 131 12.44 -7.27 3.71
CA PRO A 131 11.80 -5.95 3.70
C PRO A 131 10.91 -5.74 2.47
N TYR A 132 11.06 -6.56 1.43
CA TYR A 132 10.19 -6.54 0.26
C TYR A 132 8.88 -7.33 0.45
N LEU A 133 8.78 -8.11 1.53
CA LEU A 133 7.53 -8.74 1.96
C LEU A 133 6.90 -7.95 3.12
N ALA A 134 7.71 -7.51 4.07
CA ALA A 134 7.28 -6.71 5.22
C ALA A 134 8.04 -5.36 5.23
N PRO A 135 7.58 -4.36 4.46
CA PRO A 135 8.25 -3.06 4.34
C PRO A 135 8.56 -2.36 5.66
N LEU A 136 7.77 -2.61 6.72
CA LEU A 136 8.03 -2.05 8.05
C LEU A 136 9.36 -2.55 8.67
N LEU A 137 9.87 -3.70 8.24
CA LEU A 137 11.15 -4.26 8.69
C LEU A 137 12.37 -3.64 8.00
N ALA A 138 12.18 -2.79 6.99
CA ALA A 138 13.29 -2.17 6.28
C ALA A 138 14.20 -1.37 7.24
N GLN A 139 15.49 -1.66 7.19
CA GLN A 139 16.51 -0.96 8.00
C GLN A 139 16.75 0.48 7.54
N ASP A 140 16.39 0.79 6.30
CA ASP A 140 16.49 2.11 5.73
C ASP A 140 15.23 2.42 4.91
N LEU A 141 14.58 3.55 5.20
CA LEU A 141 13.41 4.08 4.50
C LEU A 141 13.65 5.49 3.95
N PHE A 142 14.88 6.00 3.82
CA PHE A 142 15.15 7.29 3.19
C PHE A 142 14.68 7.32 1.73
N LYS A 143 14.36 8.53 1.23
CA LYS A 143 14.04 8.81 -0.18
C LYS A 143 12.90 7.96 -0.76
N GLN A 144 11.90 7.68 0.07
CA GLN A 144 10.66 7.06 -0.38
C GLN A 144 9.73 8.11 -1.02
N PRO A 145 8.79 7.68 -1.88
CA PRO A 145 7.79 8.56 -2.47
C PRO A 145 6.98 9.33 -1.42
N ASP A 146 6.43 10.48 -1.81
CA ASP A 146 5.38 11.13 -1.02
C ASP A 146 4.25 10.11 -0.82
N THR A 147 3.84 9.91 0.42
CA THR A 147 3.02 8.75 0.79
C THR A 147 1.70 9.17 1.41
N LEU A 148 0.60 8.66 0.87
CA LEU A 148 -0.71 8.67 1.52
C LEU A 148 -1.02 7.27 2.06
N ILE A 149 -1.36 7.17 3.34
CA ILE A 149 -1.85 5.93 3.95
C ILE A 149 -3.28 6.14 4.43
N ILE A 150 -4.20 5.26 4.04
CA ILE A 150 -5.57 5.27 4.52
C ILE A 150 -5.85 3.97 5.28
N THR A 151 -5.99 4.01 6.60
CA THR A 151 -6.32 2.82 7.41
C THR A 151 -7.81 2.73 7.72
N ALA A 152 -8.26 1.57 8.19
CA ALA A 152 -9.61 1.36 8.71
C ALA A 152 -9.58 1.21 10.24
N GLU A 153 -10.58 1.75 10.94
CA GLU A 153 -10.63 1.72 12.40
C GLU A 153 -10.76 0.29 12.97
N TYR A 154 -11.62 -0.52 12.35
CA TYR A 154 -11.88 -1.92 12.71
C TYR A 154 -11.17 -2.87 11.74
N ASP A 155 -9.84 -2.76 11.71
CA ASP A 155 -8.97 -3.57 10.87
C ASP A 155 -7.79 -4.11 11.68
N PRO A 156 -7.48 -5.42 11.62
CA PRO A 156 -6.27 -5.97 12.21
C PRO A 156 -4.97 -5.38 11.65
N LEU A 157 -4.96 -4.87 10.41
CA LEU A 157 -3.77 -4.27 9.79
C LEU A 157 -3.59 -2.77 10.13
N ARG A 158 -4.49 -2.20 10.92
CA ARG A 158 -4.53 -0.75 11.22
C ARG A 158 -3.19 -0.25 11.77
N ASP A 159 -2.71 -0.84 12.84
CA ASP A 159 -1.54 -0.29 13.53
C ASP A 159 -0.25 -0.56 12.76
N GLU A 160 -0.13 -1.65 11.99
CA GLU A 160 1.05 -1.89 11.16
C GLU A 160 1.12 -0.89 9.99
N GLY A 161 -0.01 -0.55 9.38
CA GLY A 161 -0.08 0.48 8.32
C GLY A 161 0.32 1.86 8.86
N GLU A 162 -0.16 2.22 10.05
CA GLU A 162 0.19 3.49 10.71
C GLU A 162 1.64 3.51 11.21
N ALA A 163 2.14 2.41 11.74
CA ALA A 163 3.53 2.26 12.15
C ALA A 163 4.49 2.40 10.96
N TYR A 164 4.11 1.88 9.79
CA TYR A 164 4.88 2.08 8.55
C TYR A 164 4.93 3.56 8.15
N GLY A 165 3.79 4.25 8.20
CA GLY A 165 3.76 5.69 7.95
C GLY A 165 4.57 6.51 8.95
N ALA A 166 4.53 6.16 10.23
CA ALA A 166 5.36 6.79 11.26
C ALA A 166 6.86 6.57 10.98
N ARG A 167 7.27 5.35 10.66
CA ARG A 167 8.67 5.03 10.32
C ARG A 167 9.12 5.77 9.06
N LEU A 168 8.28 5.89 8.03
CA LEU A 168 8.58 6.72 6.86
C LEU A 168 8.84 8.19 7.25
N LYS A 169 8.06 8.77 8.17
CA LYS A 169 8.30 10.14 8.66
C LYS A 169 9.61 10.26 9.44
N GLU A 170 9.96 9.27 10.25
CA GLU A 170 11.24 9.24 11.00
C GLU A 170 12.46 9.29 10.06
N TYR A 171 12.35 8.70 8.87
CA TYR A 171 13.35 8.78 7.80
C TYR A 171 13.23 10.04 6.92
N GLY A 172 12.44 11.03 7.33
CA GLY A 172 12.32 12.32 6.68
C GLY A 172 11.46 12.36 5.41
N ASN A 173 10.61 11.34 5.18
CA ASN A 173 9.71 11.32 4.03
C ASN A 173 8.41 12.10 4.31
N ASN A 174 7.78 12.63 3.26
CA ASN A 174 6.48 13.27 3.35
C ASN A 174 5.37 12.21 3.42
N VAL A 175 4.61 12.19 4.52
CA VAL A 175 3.56 11.18 4.75
C VAL A 175 2.30 11.83 5.29
N LYS A 176 1.17 11.54 4.64
CA LYS A 176 -0.18 11.83 5.11
C LYS A 176 -0.85 10.53 5.51
N MET A 177 -1.50 10.51 6.67
CA MET A 177 -2.18 9.33 7.17
C MET A 177 -3.61 9.71 7.54
N TYR A 178 -4.57 8.88 7.14
CA TYR A 178 -5.98 9.05 7.50
C TYR A 178 -6.57 7.72 7.96
N ARG A 179 -7.15 7.72 9.16
CA ARG A 179 -7.92 6.57 9.64
C ARG A 179 -9.39 6.77 9.29
N MET A 180 -9.92 5.87 8.47
CA MET A 180 -11.34 5.83 8.13
C MET A 180 -12.14 5.30 9.33
N LYS A 181 -12.85 6.22 9.99
CA LYS A 181 -13.68 5.92 11.15
C LYS A 181 -14.81 4.95 10.81
N ASP A 182 -15.11 4.03 11.71
CA ASP A 182 -16.16 3.01 11.61
C ASP A 182 -16.03 2.06 10.41
N ALA A 183 -14.91 2.11 9.69
CA ALA A 183 -14.66 1.25 8.54
C ALA A 183 -13.99 -0.07 8.96
N VAL A 184 -14.25 -1.11 8.16
CA VAL A 184 -13.60 -2.42 8.25
C VAL A 184 -12.63 -2.62 7.08
N HIS A 185 -11.72 -3.58 7.20
CA HIS A 185 -10.84 -3.97 6.09
C HIS A 185 -11.63 -4.26 4.80
N GLY A 186 -11.11 -3.81 3.65
CA GLY A 186 -11.76 -4.00 2.35
C GLY A 186 -12.91 -3.02 2.05
N PHE A 187 -13.09 -1.95 2.84
CA PHE A 187 -14.15 -0.97 2.59
C PHE A 187 -14.08 -0.35 1.19
N PHE A 188 -12.93 -0.34 0.53
CA PHE A 188 -12.76 0.29 -0.78
C PHE A 188 -13.38 -0.55 -1.91
N SER A 189 -13.60 -1.84 -1.69
CA SER A 189 -14.30 -2.74 -2.62
C SER A 189 -15.82 -2.62 -2.54
N LEU A 190 -16.36 -1.80 -1.63
CA LEU A 190 -17.79 -1.51 -1.55
C LEU A 190 -18.28 -0.77 -2.83
N PRO A 191 -19.60 -0.74 -3.08
CA PRO A 191 -20.14 0.04 -4.20
C PRO A 191 -19.65 1.49 -4.16
N TRP A 192 -19.37 2.07 -5.33
CA TRP A 192 -18.75 3.41 -5.43
C TRP A 192 -19.55 4.53 -4.75
N LYS A 193 -20.86 4.33 -4.53
CA LYS A 193 -21.75 5.26 -3.83
C LYS A 193 -21.66 5.16 -2.29
N SER A 194 -20.91 4.19 -1.77
CA SER A 194 -20.67 4.06 -0.34
C SER A 194 -19.92 5.29 0.18
N GLN A 195 -20.30 5.77 1.37
CA GLN A 195 -19.65 6.91 2.02
C GLN A 195 -18.13 6.69 2.17
N TYR A 196 -17.70 5.47 2.46
CA TYR A 196 -16.28 5.14 2.61
C TYR A 196 -15.51 5.30 1.30
N VAL A 197 -16.11 4.85 0.19
CA VAL A 197 -15.47 4.91 -1.14
C VAL A 197 -15.43 6.34 -1.65
N ILE A 198 -16.52 7.10 -1.49
CA ILE A 198 -16.57 8.53 -1.82
C ILE A 198 -15.49 9.28 -1.04
N ARG A 199 -15.46 9.11 0.29
CA ARG A 199 -14.47 9.77 1.16
C ARG A 199 -13.04 9.41 0.79
N THR A 200 -12.80 8.15 0.42
CA THR A 200 -11.48 7.69 -0.05
C THR A 200 -11.06 8.43 -1.31
N TYR A 201 -11.96 8.60 -2.29
CA TYR A 201 -11.65 9.37 -3.49
C TYR A 201 -11.44 10.86 -3.23
N GLU A 202 -12.17 11.47 -2.29
CA GLU A 202 -11.92 12.86 -1.86
C GLU A 202 -10.48 13.02 -1.33
N ILE A 203 -10.05 12.11 -0.47
CA ILE A 203 -8.70 12.09 0.13
C ILE A 203 -7.63 11.84 -0.94
N ILE A 204 -7.85 10.86 -1.82
CA ILE A 204 -6.94 10.57 -2.94
C ILE A 204 -6.81 11.81 -3.83
N ASN A 205 -7.91 12.44 -4.21
CA ASN A 205 -7.88 13.59 -5.10
C ASN A 205 -7.19 14.78 -4.44
N TRP A 206 -7.40 15.02 -3.14
CA TRP A 206 -6.65 16.03 -2.39
C TRP A 206 -5.15 15.73 -2.34
N PHE A 207 -4.77 14.47 -2.14
CA PHE A 207 -3.35 14.10 -2.12
C PHE A 207 -2.72 14.27 -3.51
N LEU A 208 -3.43 13.92 -4.57
CA LEU A 208 -2.97 14.12 -5.94
C LEU A 208 -2.90 15.61 -6.33
N SER A 209 -3.80 16.45 -5.80
CA SER A 209 -3.87 17.90 -6.13
C SER A 209 -3.00 18.78 -5.25
N SER A 210 -2.72 18.41 -4.00
CA SER A 210 -1.88 19.18 -3.06
C SER A 210 -0.44 19.33 -3.55
N TYR A 211 0.00 18.46 -4.47
CA TYR A 211 1.24 18.61 -5.22
C TYR A 211 1.26 19.83 -6.16
N ASN A 212 0.09 20.41 -6.50
CA ASN A 212 -0.06 21.61 -7.31
C ASN A 212 -0.26 22.90 -6.47
N GLY A 213 -0.01 22.87 -5.16
CA GLY A 213 -0.03 24.06 -4.31
C GLY A 213 -1.42 24.57 -3.89
N GLN A 214 -2.43 23.69 -3.82
CA GLN A 214 -3.76 24.06 -3.29
C GLN A 214 -4.07 23.38 -1.95
N SER A 215 -4.33 24.24 -0.95
CA SER A 215 -4.94 24.07 0.39
C SER A 215 -4.54 22.88 1.28
N GLU A 216 -4.08 23.20 2.49
CA GLU A 216 -3.63 22.26 3.52
C GLU A 216 -4.76 21.54 4.29
N GLU A 217 -6.02 21.96 4.19
CA GLU A 217 -7.10 21.40 5.03
C GLU A 217 -8.00 20.40 4.29
N LEU A 218 -7.61 19.13 4.35
CA LEU A 218 -8.55 18.00 4.29
C LEU A 218 -8.21 16.91 5.34
N ILE A 219 -6.96 16.91 5.84
CA ILE A 219 -6.39 15.89 6.73
C ILE A 219 -5.35 16.46 7.68
#